data_AF-C0BZR2-F1
#
_entry.id   AF-C0BZR2-F1
#
_cell.length_a   1.000
_cell.length_b   1.000
_cell.length_c   1.000
_cell.angle_alpha   90.00
_cell.angle_beta   90.00
_cell.angle_gamma   90.00
#
_symmetry.space_group_name_H-M   'P 1'
#
loop_
_entity.id
_entity.type
_entity.pdbx_description
1 polymer ?
#
loop_
_entity_poly.entity_id
_entity_poly.type
_entity_poly.pdbx_seq_one_letter_code
_entity_poly.pdbx_strand_id
1 'polypeptide(L)'
;MGNIPCDLIKDLLPLYTDDVCSEQTKHTVEEHLATCERCREIYEDMQEKLPGEKEIGLDAELKDDIAFIRSVKRQLTRRQLTLIFILIPVFVVILILTPTVLSELSTVRADDIKVTELYELSNGDIYCTIKSKKAISTLSAGNLMSGEKDTKGREYCDGVITAGFPSAFTTLLDMQKDRFPVLIRSQSFIFTTDKIVEYGGATIGGKDTDSHCRSIKYKGRHKEELVIWKEGQKLEPAPEQIEKMLKESEVPDPAVTVSTEQLKIGDVLVIY
;
A
#
# COMPACT_ATOMS: atom_id res chain seq x y z
N MET A 1 22.79 33.97 36.47
CA MET A 1 23.36 33.14 35.41
C MET A 1 23.21 31.69 35.82
N GLY A 2 22.71 30.83 34.92
CA GLY A 2 22.44 29.42 35.21
C GLY A 2 23.74 28.67 35.47
N ASN A 3 23.93 28.24 36.71
CA ASN A 3 25.12 27.49 37.09
C ASN A 3 24.96 26.06 36.59
N ILE A 4 25.47 25.79 35.39
CA ILE A 4 25.39 24.46 34.79
C ILE A 4 26.26 23.50 35.61
N PRO A 5 25.74 22.32 35.98
CA PRO A 5 26.50 21.38 36.79
C PRO A 5 27.74 20.91 36.03
N CYS A 6 28.88 20.87 36.74
CA CYS A 6 30.16 20.44 36.18
C CYS A 6 30.09 19.05 35.53
N ASP A 7 29.25 18.15 36.03
CA ASP A 7 29.10 16.79 35.47
C ASP A 7 28.54 16.83 34.04
N LEU A 8 27.59 17.73 33.78
CA LEU A 8 27.09 17.93 32.42
C LEU A 8 28.15 18.54 31.49
N ILE A 9 29.00 19.43 32.01
CA ILE A 9 30.11 19.98 31.23
C ILE A 9 31.12 18.88 30.89
N LYS A 10 31.48 18.02 31.84
CA LYS A 10 32.39 16.89 31.61
C LYS A 10 31.86 15.93 30.54
N ASP A 11 30.56 15.64 30.54
CA ASP A 11 29.94 14.80 29.50
C ASP A 11 29.98 15.46 28.11
N LEU A 12 29.95 16.80 28.07
CA LEU A 12 30.04 17.59 26.84
C LEU A 12 31.48 17.86 26.37
N LEU A 13 32.49 17.75 27.24
CA LEU A 13 33.89 18.06 26.87
C LEU A 13 34.41 17.21 25.69
N PRO A 14 34.19 15.89 25.61
CA PRO A 14 34.62 15.10 24.45
C PRO A 14 33.97 15.58 23.14
N LEU A 15 32.67 15.88 23.18
CA LEU A 15 31.91 16.36 22.03
C LEU A 15 32.32 17.78 21.61
N TYR A 16 32.69 18.61 22.59
CA TYR A 16 33.22 19.95 22.37
C TYR A 16 34.61 19.91 21.72
N THR A 17 35.51 19.03 22.18
CA THR A 17 36.83 18.80 21.59
C THR A 17 36.74 18.27 20.14
N ASP A 18 35.72 17.46 19.84
CA ASP A 18 35.46 16.93 18.49
C ASP A 18 34.73 17.92 17.56
N ASP A 19 34.45 19.15 18.01
CA ASP A 19 33.78 20.23 17.26
C ASP A 19 32.40 19.83 16.67
N VAL A 20 31.68 18.92 17.34
CA VAL A 20 30.35 18.43 16.92
C VAL A 20 29.20 19.07 17.69
N CYS A 21 29.51 19.90 18.69
CA CYS A 21 28.53 20.68 19.45
C CYS A 21 27.89 21.80 18.61
N SER A 22 26.63 22.14 18.90
CA SER A 22 25.99 23.34 18.33
C SER A 22 26.63 24.61 18.90
N GLU A 23 26.52 25.73 18.19
CA GLU A 23 27.11 27.02 18.62
C GLU A 23 26.62 27.47 20.00
N GLN A 24 25.35 27.21 20.32
CA GLN A 24 24.80 27.50 21.64
C GLN A 24 25.47 26.65 22.75
N THR A 25 25.69 25.37 22.49
CA THR A 25 26.36 24.46 23.43
C THR A 25 27.84 24.80 23.60
N LYS A 26 28.53 25.20 22.52
CA LYS A 26 29.93 25.65 22.58
C LYS A 26 30.10 26.87 23.48
N HIS A 27 29.31 27.91 23.23
CA HIS A 27 29.35 29.14 24.02
C HIS A 27 29.10 28.85 25.51
N THR A 28 28.17 27.95 25.80
CA THR A 28 27.85 27.51 27.16
C THR A 28 29.02 26.79 27.85
N VAL A 29 29.75 25.94 27.12
CA VAL A 29 30.94 25.25 27.63
C VAL A 29 32.09 26.23 27.85
N GLU A 30 32.30 27.18 26.93
CA GLU A 30 33.32 28.23 27.04
C GLU A 30 33.10 29.14 28.27
N GLU A 31 31.87 29.58 28.51
CA GLU A 31 31.51 30.38 29.70
C GLU A 31 31.78 29.62 31.01
N HIS A 32 31.53 28.31 31.03
CA HIS A 32 31.82 27.48 32.21
C HIS A 32 33.32 27.25 32.40
N LEU A 33 34.08 26.99 31.34
CA LEU A 33 35.54 26.82 31.40
C LEU A 33 36.26 28.10 31.81
N ALA A 34 35.69 29.27 31.49
CA ALA A 34 36.20 30.57 31.94
C ALA A 34 36.09 30.76 33.46
N THR A 35 35.12 30.11 34.11
CA THR A 35 34.77 30.32 35.52
C THR A 35 35.06 29.14 36.44
N CYS A 36 35.21 27.92 35.90
CA CYS A 36 35.46 26.71 36.67
C CYS A 36 36.86 26.12 36.40
N GLU A 37 37.75 26.25 37.38
CA GLU A 37 39.14 25.74 37.31
C GLU A 37 39.19 24.20 37.18
N ARG A 38 38.35 23.48 37.92
CA ARG A 38 38.30 22.00 37.87
C ARG A 38 37.92 21.46 36.48
N CYS A 39 36.96 22.10 35.81
CA CYS A 39 36.58 21.68 34.46
C CYS A 39 37.65 22.07 33.43
N ARG A 40 38.39 23.16 33.68
CA ARG A 40 39.54 23.57 32.87
C ARG A 40 40.68 22.58 32.96
N GLU A 41 41.05 22.14 34.17
CA GLU A 41 42.05 21.09 34.37
C GLU A 41 41.68 19.80 33.62
N ILE A 42 40.43 19.36 33.71
CA ILE A 42 39.96 18.16 32.99
C ILE A 42 40.04 18.35 31.46
N TYR A 43 39.70 19.55 30.97
CA TYR A 43 39.80 19.88 29.55
C TYR A 43 41.26 19.98 29.07
N GLU A 44 42.16 20.47 29.93
CA GLU A 44 43.61 20.51 29.68
C GLU A 44 44.21 19.10 29.71
N ASP A 45 43.87 18.26 30.69
CA ASP A 45 44.25 16.84 30.76
C ASP A 45 43.74 16.04 29.54
N MET A 46 42.55 16.35 29.03
CA MET A 46 42.03 15.74 27.79
C MET A 46 42.77 16.21 26.53
N GLN A 47 43.37 17.40 26.56
CA GLN A 47 44.27 17.90 25.51
C GLN A 47 45.71 17.45 25.72
N GLU A 48 46.10 17.12 26.95
CA GLU A 48 47.41 16.62 27.29
C GLU A 48 47.53 15.19 26.77
N LYS A 49 48.23 15.08 25.65
CA LYS A 49 48.52 13.82 25.00
C LYS A 49 49.13 12.84 26.00
N LEU A 50 48.57 11.62 26.00
CA LEU A 50 49.11 10.37 26.54
C LEU A 50 50.58 10.46 26.97
N PRO A 51 50.92 10.19 28.26
CA PRO A 51 52.30 10.18 28.72
C PRO A 51 53.02 9.01 28.02
N GLY A 52 53.74 9.34 26.96
CA GLY A 52 54.29 8.38 26.00
C GLY A 52 54.72 8.96 24.66
N GLU A 53 54.44 10.23 24.35
CA GLU A 53 55.16 10.97 23.30
C GLU A 53 56.58 11.30 23.81
N LYS A 54 57.50 10.36 23.66
CA LYS A 54 58.83 10.78 23.21
C LYS A 54 58.60 11.51 21.90
N GLU A 55 59.10 12.73 21.78
CA GLU A 55 59.18 13.46 20.51
C GLU A 55 59.91 12.59 19.47
N ILE A 56 59.16 11.75 18.77
CA ILE A 56 59.53 11.30 17.44
C ILE A 56 59.02 12.44 16.57
N GLY A 57 59.95 13.27 16.09
CA GLY A 57 59.65 14.29 15.10
C GLY A 57 58.94 13.62 13.93
N LEU A 58 57.60 13.72 13.88
CA LEU A 58 56.85 13.38 12.69
C LEU A 58 57.15 14.47 11.67
N ASP A 59 57.81 14.06 10.59
CA ASP A 59 58.16 14.87 9.44
C ASP A 59 56.97 15.73 9.00
N ALA A 60 57.20 17.02 8.71
CA ALA A 60 56.15 17.96 8.32
C ALA A 60 55.33 17.45 7.11
N GLU A 61 55.96 16.68 6.23
CA GLU A 61 55.32 16.02 5.08
C GLU A 61 54.23 15.01 5.50
N LEU A 62 54.43 14.24 6.58
CA LEU A 62 53.44 13.26 7.04
C LEU A 62 52.20 13.94 7.67
N LYS A 63 52.38 15.10 8.29
CA LYS A 63 51.26 15.90 8.83
C LYS A 63 50.42 16.52 7.71
N ASP A 64 51.07 17.02 6.66
CA ASP A 64 50.39 17.57 5.49
C ASP A 64 49.63 16.47 4.72
N ASP A 65 50.19 15.27 4.59
CA ASP A 65 49.53 14.12 3.97
C ASP A 65 48.27 13.70 4.75
N ILE A 66 48.35 13.66 6.09
CA ILE A 66 47.19 13.34 6.95
C ILE A 66 46.11 14.43 6.85
N ALA A 67 46.50 15.71 6.81
CA ALA A 67 45.57 16.84 6.65
C ALA A 67 44.89 16.80 5.26
N PHE A 68 45.65 16.48 4.21
CA PHE A 68 45.13 16.30 2.86
C PHE A 68 44.12 15.15 2.80
N ILE A 69 44.47 13.97 3.30
CA ILE A 69 43.56 12.80 3.34
C ILE A 69 42.29 13.12 4.13
N ARG A 70 42.40 13.82 5.27
CA ARG A 70 41.24 14.23 6.07
C ARG A 70 40.34 15.21 5.32
N SER A 71 40.92 16.17 4.59
CA SER A 71 40.17 17.14 3.79
C SER A 71 39.44 16.47 2.60
N VAL A 72 40.10 15.52 1.93
CA VAL A 72 39.53 14.72 0.84
C VAL A 72 38.39 13.84 1.35
N LYS A 73 38.59 13.15 2.48
CA LYS A 73 37.54 12.35 3.13
C LYS A 73 36.33 13.20 3.49
N ARG A 74 36.53 14.41 4.04
CA ARG A 74 35.44 15.35 4.38
C ARG A 74 34.69 15.86 3.15
N GLN A 75 35.38 16.09 2.03
CA GLN A 75 34.73 16.47 0.77
C GLN A 75 33.92 15.31 0.18
N LEU A 76 34.45 14.09 0.22
CA LEU A 76 33.75 12.90 -0.26
C LEU A 76 32.53 12.57 0.60
N THR A 77 32.64 12.63 1.94
CA THR A 77 31.49 12.40 2.82
C THR A 77 30.43 13.49 2.67
N ARG A 78 30.81 14.77 2.52
CA ARG A 78 29.86 15.84 2.21
C ARG A 78 29.15 15.61 0.87
N ARG A 79 29.88 15.24 -0.19
CA ARG A 79 29.28 14.91 -1.50
C ARG A 79 28.34 13.71 -1.43
N GLN A 80 28.72 12.64 -0.71
CA GLN A 80 27.87 11.47 -0.50
C GLN A 80 26.61 11.83 0.29
N LEU A 81 26.71 12.65 1.34
CA LEU A 81 25.56 13.11 2.11
C LEU A 81 24.61 13.97 1.25
N THR A 82 25.14 14.86 0.40
CA THR A 82 24.31 15.63 -0.54
C THR A 82 23.59 14.73 -1.54
N LEU A 83 24.28 13.73 -2.10
CA LEU A 83 23.66 12.77 -3.03
C LEU A 83 22.59 11.94 -2.34
N ILE A 84 22.85 11.45 -1.13
CA ILE A 84 21.89 10.70 -0.32
C ILE A 84 20.66 11.56 -0.02
N PHE A 85 20.86 12.83 0.36
CA PHE A 85 19.77 13.76 0.66
C PHE A 85 18.86 14.05 -0.55
N ILE A 86 19.39 13.92 -1.77
CA ILE A 86 18.61 14.09 -3.01
C ILE A 86 18.00 12.76 -3.48
N LEU A 87 18.77 11.66 -3.45
CA LEU A 87 18.35 10.38 -4.00
C LEU A 87 17.34 9.65 -3.11
N ILE A 88 17.45 9.73 -1.79
CA ILE A 88 16.49 9.12 -0.87
C ILE A 88 15.07 9.64 -1.10
N PRO A 89 14.78 10.95 -1.09
CA PRO A 89 13.40 11.42 -1.29
C PRO A 89 12.87 11.08 -2.68
N VAL A 90 13.71 11.16 -3.73
CA VAL A 90 13.31 10.74 -5.08
C VAL A 90 12.94 9.25 -5.11
N PHE A 91 13.75 8.40 -4.47
CA PHE A 91 13.47 6.97 -4.37
C PHE A 91 12.18 6.68 -3.60
N VAL A 92 11.95 7.38 -2.48
CA VAL A 92 10.71 7.27 -1.70
C VAL A 92 9.49 7.68 -2.55
N VAL A 93 9.59 8.78 -3.30
CA VAL A 93 8.52 9.22 -4.22
C VAL A 93 8.25 8.17 -5.28
N ILE A 94 9.29 7.58 -5.89
CA ILE A 94 9.13 6.49 -6.88
C ILE A 94 8.44 5.28 -6.24
N LEU A 95 8.83 4.88 -5.02
CA LEU A 95 8.20 3.76 -4.32
C LEU A 95 6.71 3.99 -4.03
N ILE A 96 6.31 5.24 -3.78
CA ILE A 96 4.91 5.59 -3.52
C ILE A 96 4.10 5.73 -4.82
N LEU A 97 4.67 6.31 -5.88
CA LEU A 97 3.97 6.57 -7.14
C LEU A 97 3.90 5.35 -8.06
N THR A 98 4.89 4.48 -8.03
CA THR A 98 4.91 3.33 -8.96
C THR A 98 3.75 2.36 -8.78
N PRO A 99 3.30 1.97 -7.56
CA PRO A 99 2.18 1.06 -7.40
C PRO A 99 0.87 1.65 -7.92
N THR A 100 0.62 2.94 -7.67
CA THR A 100 -0.62 3.62 -8.08
C THR A 100 -0.72 3.76 -9.60
N VAL A 101 0.40 4.10 -10.26
CA VAL A 101 0.45 4.16 -11.73
C VAL A 101 0.33 2.76 -12.33
N LEU A 102 0.99 1.76 -11.75
CA LEU A 102 0.92 0.38 -12.23
C LEU A 102 -0.48 -0.22 -12.08
N SER A 103 -1.20 0.06 -10.98
CA SER A 103 -2.58 -0.42 -10.78
C SER A 103 -3.55 0.21 -11.78
N GLU A 104 -3.38 1.49 -12.11
CA GLU A 104 -4.18 2.15 -13.15
C GLU A 104 -3.86 1.58 -14.54
N LEU A 105 -2.58 1.31 -14.82
CA LEU A 105 -2.16 0.76 -16.12
C LEU A 105 -2.61 -0.68 -16.32
N SER A 106 -2.67 -1.47 -15.25
CA SER A 106 -3.14 -2.85 -15.28
C SER A 106 -4.65 -2.95 -15.36
N THR A 107 -5.41 -1.91 -15.01
CA THR A 107 -6.88 -1.95 -15.10
C THR A 107 -7.35 -2.08 -16.56
N VAL A 108 -8.29 -2.98 -16.79
CA VAL A 108 -8.87 -3.24 -18.12
C VAL A 108 -9.82 -2.10 -18.49
N ARG A 109 -9.76 -1.67 -19.75
CA ARG A 109 -10.65 -0.61 -20.27
C ARG A 109 -12.08 -1.12 -20.41
N ALA A 110 -13.05 -0.22 -20.22
CA ALA A 110 -14.46 -0.56 -20.39
C ALA A 110 -14.77 -1.08 -21.81
N ASP A 111 -14.12 -0.52 -22.85
CA ASP A 111 -14.29 -0.91 -24.26
C ASP A 111 -13.81 -2.35 -24.59
N ASP A 112 -12.97 -2.93 -23.73
CA ASP A 112 -12.47 -4.29 -23.87
C ASP A 112 -13.39 -5.32 -23.20
N ILE A 113 -14.37 -4.86 -22.42
CA ILE A 113 -15.38 -5.69 -21.76
C ILE A 113 -16.67 -5.71 -22.59
N LYS A 114 -17.26 -6.89 -22.70
CA LYS A 114 -18.60 -7.09 -23.24
C LYS A 114 -19.45 -7.88 -22.26
N VAL A 115 -20.64 -7.38 -21.97
CA VAL A 115 -21.68 -8.13 -21.26
C VAL A 115 -22.33 -9.06 -22.29
N THR A 116 -22.24 -10.37 -22.09
CA THR A 116 -22.78 -11.36 -23.03
C THR A 116 -24.13 -11.90 -22.59
N GLU A 117 -24.34 -12.02 -21.29
CA GLU A 117 -25.56 -12.54 -20.67
C GLU A 117 -25.94 -11.59 -19.54
N LEU A 118 -27.20 -11.20 -19.50
CA LEU A 118 -27.76 -10.35 -18.46
C LEU A 118 -29.22 -10.74 -18.26
N TYR A 119 -29.51 -11.40 -17.14
CA TYR A 119 -30.81 -11.98 -16.87
C TYR A 119 -31.26 -11.69 -15.44
N GLU A 120 -32.57 -11.70 -15.24
CA GLU A 120 -33.19 -11.72 -13.92
C GLU A 120 -33.54 -13.18 -13.56
N LEU A 121 -33.05 -13.64 -12.42
CA LEU A 121 -33.34 -14.97 -11.88
C LEU A 121 -34.76 -15.00 -11.29
N SER A 122 -35.34 -16.19 -11.13
CA SER A 122 -36.69 -16.34 -10.55
C SER A 122 -36.87 -15.78 -9.14
N ASN A 123 -35.77 -15.58 -8.41
CA ASN A 123 -35.73 -14.96 -7.09
C ASN A 123 -35.54 -13.42 -7.13
N GLY A 124 -35.44 -12.81 -8.31
CA GLY A 124 -35.20 -11.37 -8.48
C GLY A 124 -33.73 -10.96 -8.56
N ASP A 125 -32.80 -11.89 -8.34
CA ASP A 125 -31.36 -11.61 -8.41
C ASP A 125 -30.91 -11.38 -9.85
N ILE A 126 -29.82 -10.63 -9.99
CA ILE A 126 -29.29 -10.26 -11.31
C ILE A 126 -28.09 -11.14 -11.64
N TYR A 127 -28.25 -11.95 -12.68
CA TYR A 127 -27.17 -12.73 -13.26
C TYR A 127 -26.53 -11.95 -14.41
N CYS A 128 -25.21 -11.81 -14.40
CA CYS A 128 -24.48 -11.23 -15.52
C CYS A 128 -23.18 -11.98 -15.84
N THR A 129 -22.91 -12.18 -17.13
CA THR A 129 -21.64 -12.72 -17.61
C THR A 129 -20.89 -11.64 -18.35
N ILE A 130 -19.67 -11.36 -17.90
CA ILE A 130 -18.75 -10.45 -18.59
C ILE A 130 -17.67 -11.24 -19.30
N LYS A 131 -17.36 -10.81 -20.52
CA LYS A 131 -16.29 -11.36 -21.35
C LYS A 131 -15.33 -10.27 -21.75
N SER A 132 -14.05 -10.50 -21.53
CA SER A 132 -12.99 -9.60 -21.97
C SER A 132 -12.38 -10.07 -23.27
N LYS A 133 -12.08 -9.13 -24.16
CA LYS A 133 -11.29 -9.41 -25.38
C LYS A 133 -9.87 -9.85 -25.05
N LYS A 134 -9.33 -9.38 -23.92
CA LYS A 134 -7.96 -9.64 -23.47
C LYS A 134 -7.97 -10.51 -22.22
N ALA A 135 -6.92 -11.28 -22.02
CA ALA A 135 -6.81 -12.16 -20.87
C ALA A 135 -6.62 -11.35 -19.57
N ILE A 136 -7.48 -11.61 -18.59
CA ILE A 136 -7.50 -10.91 -17.28
C ILE A 136 -6.79 -11.80 -16.26
N SER A 137 -5.97 -11.24 -15.38
CA SER A 137 -5.38 -11.98 -14.25
C SER A 137 -6.12 -11.76 -12.93
N THR A 138 -6.73 -10.59 -12.75
CA THR A 138 -7.45 -10.22 -11.54
C THR A 138 -8.83 -9.74 -11.87
N LEU A 139 -9.83 -10.25 -11.16
CA LEU A 139 -11.21 -9.85 -11.34
C LEU A 139 -11.85 -9.76 -9.96
N SER A 140 -12.45 -8.62 -9.67
CA SER A 140 -13.05 -8.33 -8.37
C SER A 140 -14.41 -7.70 -8.58
N ALA A 141 -15.39 -8.14 -7.81
CA ALA A 141 -16.73 -7.57 -7.79
C ALA A 141 -17.14 -7.31 -6.34
N GLY A 142 -17.95 -6.30 -6.07
CA GLY A 142 -18.38 -6.02 -4.70
C GLY A 142 -19.47 -4.99 -4.67
N ASN A 143 -20.12 -4.86 -3.52
CA ASN A 143 -21.16 -3.87 -3.30
C ASN A 143 -20.55 -2.61 -2.67
N LEU A 144 -20.75 -1.46 -3.33
CA LEU A 144 -20.30 -0.17 -2.83
C LEU A 144 -21.47 0.57 -2.20
N MET A 145 -21.42 0.76 -0.88
CA MET A 145 -22.43 1.49 -0.12
C MET A 145 -22.39 2.99 -0.43
N SER A 146 -23.56 3.58 -0.69
CA SER A 146 -23.70 4.98 -1.11
C SER A 146 -23.91 5.94 0.07
N GLY A 147 -24.24 5.46 1.28
CA GLY A 147 -24.63 6.32 2.42
C GLY A 147 -26.03 6.92 2.32
N GLU A 148 -26.64 6.92 1.13
CA GLU A 148 -27.98 7.43 0.86
C GLU A 148 -29.03 6.38 1.22
N LYS A 149 -30.16 6.80 1.78
CA LYS A 149 -31.26 5.90 2.16
C LYS A 149 -32.50 6.10 1.30
N ASP A 150 -33.21 5.02 1.02
CA ASP A 150 -34.51 5.03 0.35
C ASP A 150 -35.62 5.51 1.30
N THR A 151 -36.84 5.64 0.75
CA THR A 151 -38.03 6.08 1.51
C THR A 151 -38.45 5.11 2.62
N LYS A 152 -37.89 3.89 2.63
CA LYS A 152 -38.10 2.84 3.64
C LYS A 152 -36.92 2.74 4.62
N GLY A 153 -35.92 3.62 4.52
CA GLY A 153 -34.75 3.66 5.38
C GLY A 153 -33.61 2.71 4.99
N ARG A 154 -33.69 2.05 3.84
CA ARG A 154 -32.66 1.12 3.32
C ARG A 154 -31.55 1.89 2.60
N GLU A 155 -30.29 1.56 2.86
CA GLU A 155 -29.14 2.20 2.24
C GLU A 155 -28.92 1.73 0.80
N TYR A 156 -28.64 2.63 -0.13
CA TYR A 156 -28.35 2.26 -1.51
C TYR A 156 -26.96 1.63 -1.61
N CYS A 157 -26.87 0.52 -2.34
CA CYS A 157 -25.61 -0.07 -2.77
C CYS A 157 -25.50 -0.08 -4.30
N ASP A 158 -24.30 0.10 -4.83
CA ASP A 158 -24.00 -0.06 -6.24
C ASP A 158 -23.05 -1.27 -6.40
N GLY A 159 -23.44 -2.27 -7.19
CA GLY A 159 -22.56 -3.37 -7.58
C GLY A 159 -21.44 -2.85 -8.48
N VAL A 160 -20.19 -3.10 -8.12
CA VAL A 160 -19.01 -2.65 -8.85
C VAL A 160 -18.17 -3.84 -9.27
N ILE A 161 -17.86 -3.94 -10.56
CA ILE A 161 -16.93 -4.92 -11.10
C ILE A 161 -15.67 -4.21 -11.62
N THR A 162 -14.50 -4.76 -11.31
CA THR A 162 -13.19 -4.28 -11.79
C THR A 162 -12.36 -5.46 -12.29
N ALA A 163 -11.60 -5.25 -13.35
CA ALA A 163 -10.72 -6.27 -13.93
C ALA A 163 -9.33 -5.71 -14.18
N GLY A 164 -8.30 -6.53 -14.00
CA GLY A 164 -6.90 -6.18 -14.21
C GLY A 164 -6.11 -7.21 -15.03
N PHE A 165 -5.21 -6.71 -15.86
CA PHE A 165 -4.17 -7.46 -16.54
C PHE A 165 -3.06 -7.88 -15.57
N PRO A 166 -2.32 -8.96 -15.89
CA PRO A 166 -1.16 -9.35 -15.10
C PRO A 166 -0.12 -8.24 -15.15
N SER A 167 0.14 -7.63 -14.01
CA SER A 167 1.24 -6.68 -13.83
C SER A 167 2.56 -7.43 -13.65
N ALA A 168 3.68 -6.80 -14.00
CA ALA A 168 5.01 -7.39 -13.78
C ALA A 168 5.24 -7.78 -12.31
N PHE A 169 4.71 -6.99 -11.37
CA PHE A 169 4.77 -7.28 -9.95
C PHE A 169 3.97 -8.53 -9.56
N THR A 170 2.72 -8.65 -10.02
CA THR A 170 1.89 -9.84 -9.76
C THR A 170 2.49 -11.10 -10.39
N THR A 171 3.02 -10.98 -11.60
CA THR A 171 3.72 -12.10 -12.26
C THR A 171 4.96 -12.53 -11.50
N LEU A 172 5.74 -11.58 -10.97
CA LEU A 172 6.92 -11.87 -10.15
C LEU A 172 6.54 -12.55 -8.83
N LEU A 173 5.47 -12.09 -8.15
CA LEU A 173 4.96 -12.73 -6.93
C LEU A 173 4.46 -14.15 -7.19
N ASP A 174 3.81 -14.40 -8.31
CA ASP A 174 3.31 -15.71 -8.68
C ASP A 174 4.45 -16.67 -9.05
N MET A 175 5.48 -16.20 -9.76
CA MET A 175 6.72 -16.96 -9.99
C MET A 175 7.41 -17.34 -8.68
N GLN A 176 7.47 -16.44 -7.69
CA GLN A 176 8.08 -16.74 -6.39
C GLN A 176 7.30 -17.82 -5.60
N LYS A 177 6.02 -18.03 -5.92
CA LYS A 177 5.13 -18.98 -5.25
C LYS A 177 4.84 -20.24 -6.09
N ASP A 178 5.55 -20.45 -7.20
CA ASP A 178 5.28 -21.51 -8.17
C ASP A 178 3.80 -21.57 -8.64
N ARG A 179 3.13 -20.42 -8.65
CA ARG A 179 1.74 -20.30 -9.12
C ARG A 179 1.73 -19.83 -10.56
N PHE A 180 0.92 -20.48 -11.40
CA PHE A 180 0.65 -20.00 -12.75
C PHE A 180 -0.42 -18.91 -12.69
N PRO A 181 -0.26 -17.79 -13.42
CA PRO A 181 -1.27 -16.75 -13.46
C PRO A 181 -2.55 -17.33 -14.11
N VAL A 182 -3.66 -17.33 -13.37
CA VAL A 182 -4.95 -17.76 -13.90
C VAL A 182 -5.46 -16.67 -14.85
N LEU A 183 -5.55 -17.01 -16.13
CA LEU A 183 -6.01 -16.10 -17.17
C LEU A 183 -7.50 -16.30 -17.41
N ILE A 184 -8.31 -15.37 -16.89
CA ILE A 184 -9.77 -15.35 -17.01
C ILE A 184 -10.13 -14.62 -18.32
N ARG A 185 -11.01 -15.22 -19.13
CA ARG A 185 -11.57 -14.59 -20.34
C ARG A 185 -13.04 -14.23 -20.19
N SER A 186 -13.76 -14.99 -19.40
CA SER A 186 -15.16 -14.76 -19.06
C SER A 186 -15.42 -15.20 -17.64
N GLN A 187 -16.29 -14.49 -16.96
CA GLN A 187 -16.72 -14.79 -15.61
C GLN A 187 -18.19 -14.38 -15.44
N SER A 188 -18.94 -15.24 -14.76
CA SER A 188 -20.33 -15.00 -14.41
C SER A 188 -20.44 -14.55 -12.96
N PHE A 189 -21.35 -13.61 -12.73
CA PHE A 189 -21.63 -12.97 -11.46
C PHE A 189 -23.11 -13.02 -11.14
N ILE A 190 -23.44 -13.18 -9.87
CA ILE A 190 -24.77 -12.99 -9.33
C ILE A 190 -24.70 -11.87 -8.31
N PHE A 191 -25.52 -10.85 -8.51
CA PHE A 191 -25.73 -9.79 -7.53
C PHE A 191 -27.03 -10.07 -6.82
N THR A 192 -26.95 -10.37 -5.52
CA THR A 192 -28.14 -10.68 -4.73
C THR A 192 -28.92 -9.41 -4.45
N THR A 193 -30.21 -9.41 -4.79
CA THR A 193 -31.14 -8.33 -4.45
C THR A 193 -31.86 -8.61 -3.13
N ASP A 194 -31.94 -9.87 -2.73
CA ASP A 194 -32.60 -10.32 -1.51
C ASP A 194 -31.62 -10.88 -0.46
N LYS A 195 -32.04 -10.80 0.81
CA LYS A 195 -31.18 -10.96 2.01
C LYS A 195 -30.75 -12.39 2.31
N ILE A 196 -31.54 -13.37 1.87
CA ILE A 196 -31.32 -14.80 2.11
C ILE A 196 -31.54 -15.51 0.79
N VAL A 197 -30.47 -16.01 0.20
CA VAL A 197 -30.57 -16.77 -1.03
C VAL A 197 -30.06 -18.18 -0.83
N GLU A 198 -30.88 -19.15 -1.22
CA GLU A 198 -30.48 -20.55 -1.29
C GLU A 198 -29.89 -20.84 -2.68
N TYR A 199 -28.58 -21.05 -2.70
CA TYR A 199 -27.90 -21.62 -3.87
C TYR A 199 -27.25 -22.93 -3.45
N GLY A 200 -27.41 -23.98 -4.26
CA GLY A 200 -26.80 -25.30 -3.98
C GLY A 200 -27.10 -25.89 -2.59
N GLY A 201 -28.22 -25.54 -1.97
CA GLY A 201 -28.59 -25.98 -0.61
C GLY A 201 -27.90 -25.24 0.54
N ALA A 202 -27.13 -24.17 0.26
CA ALA A 202 -26.56 -23.30 1.27
C ALA A 202 -27.35 -21.98 1.36
N THR A 203 -27.69 -21.60 2.58
CA THR A 203 -28.33 -20.32 2.89
C THR A 203 -27.27 -19.23 3.01
N ILE A 204 -27.25 -18.28 2.08
CA ILE A 204 -26.29 -17.16 2.08
C ILE A 204 -27.03 -15.93 2.60
N GLY A 205 -26.57 -15.42 3.75
CA GLY A 205 -27.10 -14.21 4.37
C GLY A 205 -26.17 -13.02 4.13
N GLY A 206 -26.69 -11.96 3.50
CA GLY A 206 -26.02 -10.67 3.37
C GLY A 206 -25.67 -10.07 4.73
N LYS A 207 -24.47 -9.50 4.87
CA LYS A 207 -23.98 -8.93 6.14
C LYS A 207 -24.70 -7.63 6.53
N ASP A 208 -25.33 -6.97 5.56
CA ASP A 208 -25.97 -5.65 5.72
C ASP A 208 -27.46 -5.74 5.39
N THR A 209 -28.27 -5.95 6.43
CA THR A 209 -29.69 -6.29 6.32
C THR A 209 -30.57 -5.18 5.76
N ASP A 210 -30.06 -3.97 5.54
CA ASP A 210 -30.85 -2.82 5.10
C ASP A 210 -30.35 -2.21 3.79
N SER A 211 -29.62 -2.94 2.93
CA SER A 211 -29.14 -2.39 1.65
C SER A 211 -30.08 -2.67 0.45
N HIS A 212 -30.09 -1.78 -0.55
CA HIS A 212 -30.88 -1.88 -1.79
C HIS A 212 -30.01 -1.59 -3.01
N CYS A 213 -29.87 -2.57 -3.91
CA CYS A 213 -29.01 -2.45 -5.09
C CYS A 213 -29.64 -1.52 -6.14
N ARG A 214 -28.98 -0.40 -6.42
CA ARG A 214 -29.45 0.64 -7.36
C ARG A 214 -28.91 0.45 -8.77
N SER A 215 -27.67 0.02 -8.90
CA SER A 215 -27.01 -0.15 -10.19
C SER A 215 -25.86 -1.13 -10.12
N ILE A 216 -25.57 -1.78 -11.24
CA ILE A 216 -24.37 -2.60 -11.43
C ILE A 216 -23.55 -1.93 -12.52
N LYS A 217 -22.28 -1.66 -12.22
CA LYS A 217 -21.35 -0.99 -13.13
C LYS A 217 -19.99 -1.64 -13.14
N TYR A 218 -19.37 -1.66 -14.31
CA TYR A 218 -17.98 -1.99 -14.49
C TYR A 218 -17.14 -0.70 -14.42
N LYS A 219 -16.13 -0.67 -13.54
CA LYS A 219 -15.15 0.42 -13.46
C LYS A 219 -13.88 0.00 -14.17
N GLY A 220 -13.61 0.71 -15.27
CA GLY A 220 -12.39 0.58 -16.04
C GLY A 220 -11.34 1.61 -15.65
N ARG A 221 -10.32 1.70 -16.51
CA ARG A 221 -9.17 2.59 -16.34
C ARG A 221 -9.57 4.08 -16.38
N HIS A 222 -8.87 4.96 -15.65
CA HIS A 222 -9.06 6.42 -15.71
C HIS A 222 -10.50 6.90 -15.47
N LYS A 223 -11.23 6.28 -14.53
CA LYS A 223 -12.65 6.57 -14.22
C LYS A 223 -13.62 6.28 -15.37
N GLU A 224 -13.24 5.43 -16.32
CA GLU A 224 -14.19 4.85 -17.27
C GLU A 224 -15.23 4.03 -16.49
N GLU A 225 -16.51 4.27 -16.75
CA GLU A 225 -17.61 3.49 -16.17
C GLU A 225 -18.52 2.95 -17.28
N LEU A 226 -18.80 1.65 -17.22
CA LEU A 226 -19.79 0.99 -18.06
C LEU A 226 -20.94 0.52 -17.17
N VAL A 227 -22.12 1.11 -17.36
CA VAL A 227 -23.33 0.66 -16.67
C VAL A 227 -23.80 -0.65 -17.28
N ILE A 228 -23.85 -1.70 -16.46
CA ILE A 228 -24.36 -3.02 -16.84
C ILE A 228 -25.87 -3.09 -16.62
N TRP A 229 -26.33 -2.60 -15.46
CA TRP A 229 -27.74 -2.60 -15.08
C TRP A 229 -28.09 -1.41 -14.19
N LYS A 230 -29.34 -0.96 -14.24
CA LYS A 230 -29.92 0.03 -13.32
C LYS A 230 -31.30 -0.41 -12.87
N GLU A 231 -31.66 -0.02 -11.65
CA GLU A 231 -33.01 -0.22 -11.12
C GLU A 231 -34.09 0.27 -12.10
N GLY A 232 -35.11 -0.55 -12.31
CA GLY A 232 -36.21 -0.28 -13.24
C GLY A 232 -35.95 -0.70 -14.69
N GLN A 233 -34.76 -1.20 -15.02
CA GLN A 233 -34.47 -1.81 -16.31
C GLN A 233 -35.13 -3.20 -16.40
N LYS A 234 -36.03 -3.41 -17.38
CA LYS A 234 -36.60 -4.73 -17.65
C LYS A 234 -35.54 -5.66 -18.23
N LEU A 235 -35.32 -6.80 -17.59
CA LEU A 235 -34.44 -7.86 -18.06
C LEU A 235 -35.26 -9.07 -18.54
N GLU A 236 -34.65 -9.89 -19.39
CA GLU A 236 -35.22 -11.18 -19.75
C GLU A 236 -35.00 -12.18 -18.60
N PRO A 237 -35.95 -13.09 -18.35
CA PRO A 237 -35.79 -14.12 -17.32
C PRO A 237 -34.65 -15.07 -17.69
N ALA A 238 -33.91 -15.53 -16.67
CA ALA A 238 -32.80 -16.45 -16.86
C ALA A 238 -33.28 -17.78 -17.48
N PRO A 239 -32.54 -18.34 -18.46
CA PRO A 239 -32.81 -19.68 -18.98
C PRO A 239 -32.81 -20.73 -17.87
N GLU A 240 -33.72 -21.70 -17.94
CA GLU A 240 -33.85 -22.80 -16.95
C GLU A 240 -32.52 -23.55 -16.72
N GLN A 241 -31.66 -23.60 -17.73
CA GLN A 241 -30.33 -24.22 -17.64
C GLN A 241 -29.43 -23.52 -16.61
N ILE A 242 -29.47 -22.19 -16.54
CA ILE A 242 -28.68 -21.42 -15.57
C ILE A 242 -29.20 -21.67 -14.16
N GLU A 243 -30.51 -21.64 -13.96
CA GLU A 243 -31.10 -21.90 -12.65
C GLU A 243 -30.83 -23.33 -12.16
N LYS A 244 -30.92 -24.30 -13.06
CA LYS A 244 -30.60 -25.69 -12.74
C LYS A 244 -29.13 -25.85 -12.34
N MET A 245 -28.21 -25.24 -13.10
CA MET A 245 -26.78 -25.23 -12.79
C MET A 245 -26.51 -24.65 -11.39
N LEU A 246 -27.17 -23.56 -11.01
CA LEU A 246 -27.01 -22.93 -9.70
C LEU A 246 -27.56 -23.78 -8.54
N LYS A 247 -28.64 -24.55 -8.79
CA LYS A 247 -29.22 -25.48 -7.82
C LYS A 247 -28.37 -26.73 -7.61
N GLU A 248 -27.69 -27.20 -8.65
CA GLU A 248 -26.90 -28.44 -8.64
C GLU A 248 -25.44 -28.22 -8.25
N SER A 249 -24.95 -26.98 -8.24
CA SER A 249 -23.56 -26.66 -7.90
C SER A 249 -23.30 -26.78 -6.41
N GLU A 250 -22.21 -27.46 -6.02
CA GLU A 250 -21.76 -27.55 -4.64
C GLU A 250 -21.26 -26.18 -4.14
N VAL A 251 -21.73 -25.78 -2.96
CA VAL A 251 -21.25 -24.59 -2.27
C VAL A 251 -20.02 -24.97 -1.45
N PRO A 252 -18.85 -24.34 -1.68
CA PRO A 252 -17.67 -24.60 -0.88
C PRO A 252 -17.90 -24.18 0.58
N ASP A 253 -17.30 -24.93 1.51
CA ASP A 253 -17.44 -24.73 2.96
C ASP A 253 -17.23 -23.25 3.35
N PRO A 254 -18.21 -22.59 4.01
CA PRO A 254 -18.15 -21.16 4.32
C PRO A 254 -16.90 -20.73 5.12
N ALA A 255 -16.24 -21.66 5.82
CA ALA A 255 -14.97 -21.40 6.51
C ALA A 255 -13.78 -21.07 5.57
N VAL A 256 -13.90 -21.36 4.26
CA VAL A 256 -12.83 -21.22 3.26
C VAL A 256 -13.08 -20.02 2.31
N THR A 257 -14.17 -19.27 2.49
CA THR A 257 -14.48 -18.14 1.61
C THR A 257 -13.48 -16.99 1.76
N VAL A 258 -12.90 -16.60 0.62
CA VAL A 258 -11.73 -15.72 0.46
C VAL A 258 -12.04 -14.25 0.75
N SER A 259 -13.28 -13.91 1.08
CA SER A 259 -13.75 -12.56 1.38
C SER A 259 -15.08 -12.65 2.12
N THR A 260 -15.35 -11.78 3.09
CA THR A 260 -16.60 -11.80 3.88
C THR A 260 -17.86 -11.45 3.07
N GLU A 261 -17.75 -11.16 1.77
CA GLU A 261 -18.80 -10.62 0.88
C GLU A 261 -18.84 -11.31 -0.51
N GLN A 262 -18.14 -12.44 -0.67
CA GLN A 262 -18.13 -13.19 -1.94
C GLN A 262 -18.12 -14.70 -1.72
N LEU A 263 -18.97 -15.41 -2.46
CA LEU A 263 -19.00 -16.86 -2.49
C LEU A 263 -18.86 -17.36 -3.92
N LYS A 264 -17.98 -18.33 -4.14
CA LYS A 264 -17.82 -18.98 -5.44
C LYS A 264 -18.67 -20.24 -5.49
N ILE A 265 -19.61 -20.32 -6.43
CA ILE A 265 -20.48 -21.48 -6.66
C ILE A 265 -20.19 -22.00 -8.07
N GLY A 266 -19.50 -23.14 -8.17
CA GLY A 266 -18.96 -23.60 -9.44
C GLY A 266 -18.07 -22.54 -10.10
N ASP A 267 -18.41 -22.12 -11.31
CA ASP A 267 -17.73 -21.03 -12.04
C ASP A 267 -18.43 -19.67 -11.89
N VAL A 268 -19.40 -19.52 -10.99
CA VAL A 268 -20.16 -18.29 -10.75
C VAL A 268 -19.72 -17.64 -9.42
N LEU A 269 -19.56 -16.32 -9.43
CA LEU A 269 -19.28 -15.53 -8.22
C LEU A 269 -20.58 -14.88 -7.72
N VAL A 270 -21.02 -15.25 -6.53
CA VAL A 270 -22.16 -14.65 -5.83
C VAL A 270 -21.64 -13.53 -4.94
N ILE A 271 -22.18 -12.33 -5.13
CA ILE A 271 -21.86 -11.10 -4.41
C ILE A 271 -23.04 -10.76 -3.51
N TYR A 272 -22.83 -10.76 -2.19
CA TYR A 272 -23.86 -10.61 -1.16
C TYR A 272 -23.43 -9.67 -0.02
#